data_AF-A0A7C4QE11-F1
#
_entry.id   AF-A0A7C4QE11-F1
#
_cell.length_a   1.000
_cell.length_b   1.000
_cell.length_c   1.000
_cell.angle_alpha   90.00
_cell.angle_beta   90.00
_cell.angle_gamma   90.00
#
_symmetry.space_group_name_H-M   'P 1'
#
loop_
_entity.id
_entity.type
_entity.pdbx_description
1 polymer ?
#
loop_
_entity_poly.entity_id
_entity_poly.type
_entity_poly.pdbx_seq_one_letter_code
_entity_poly.pdbx_strand_id
1 'polypeptide(L)'
;MKIVTRANAIKNLKKYIGKDLAELTPQFEINPYLNGKQNKGWKGLVLERLAGLQTNVSKAPNGLTYELKSVAFHEVKGILVPKETMAITMINPEELEVHSFFESHVWAKLKTIVFCAVQWDGLNAKSSKLLRVASLDFAEDDELIQEIKADYDFIRAKLIKHGFAALTGKDGKWIQARTKGIGGVNPRTGERRPITRAFYARTGLVKKIFEIAS
;
A
#
# COMPACT_ATOMS: atom_id res chain seq x y z
N MET A 1 1.58 -21.68 -7.17
CA MET A 1 1.96 -20.39 -6.53
C MET A 1 3.13 -20.66 -5.59
N LYS A 2 4.28 -20.00 -5.76
CA LYS A 2 5.40 -20.20 -4.83
C LYS A 2 5.03 -19.60 -3.47
N ILE A 3 4.88 -20.45 -2.47
CA ILE A 3 4.60 -20.01 -1.10
C ILE A 3 5.89 -19.43 -0.54
N VAL A 4 5.88 -18.13 -0.23
CA VAL A 4 7.01 -17.44 0.39
C VAL A 4 6.63 -17.13 1.83
N THR A 5 7.42 -17.62 2.77
CA THR A 5 7.25 -17.30 4.19
C THR A 5 7.75 -15.89 4.49
N ARG A 6 7.18 -15.28 5.54
CA ARG A 6 7.60 -13.96 6.01
C ARG A 6 9.10 -13.88 6.31
N ALA A 7 9.63 -14.89 7.01
CA ALA A 7 11.06 -14.96 7.34
C ALA A 7 11.95 -14.97 6.09
N ASN A 8 11.58 -15.74 5.06
CA ASN A 8 12.32 -15.79 3.80
C ASN A 8 12.25 -14.46 3.04
N ALA A 9 11.08 -13.83 3.00
CA ALA A 9 10.92 -12.52 2.37
C ALA A 9 11.82 -11.47 3.02
N ILE A 10 11.78 -11.36 4.35
CA ILE A 10 12.62 -10.42 5.11
C ILE A 10 14.10 -10.72 4.89
N LYS A 11 14.51 -12.00 4.99
CA LYS A 11 15.90 -12.43 4.76
C LYS A 11 16.39 -12.04 3.37
N ASN A 12 15.55 -12.15 2.35
CA ASN A 12 15.92 -11.79 0.99
C ASN A 12 16.01 -10.27 0.82
N LEU A 13 15.00 -9.53 1.28
CA LEU A 13 14.94 -8.07 1.14
C LEU A 13 16.08 -7.36 1.88
N LYS A 14 16.44 -7.82 3.09
CA LYS A 14 17.52 -7.21 3.88
C LYS A 14 18.89 -7.18 3.17
N LYS A 15 19.14 -8.09 2.22
CA LYS A 15 20.37 -8.11 1.40
C LYS A 15 20.52 -6.91 0.46
N TYR A 16 19.43 -6.17 0.24
CA TYR A 16 19.36 -5.07 -0.71
C TYR A 16 19.18 -3.70 -0.03
N ILE A 17 19.20 -3.64 1.30
CA ILE A 17 19.20 -2.35 2.01
C ILE A 17 20.43 -1.54 1.57
N GLY A 18 20.20 -0.25 1.27
CA GLY A 18 21.18 0.68 0.73
C GLY A 18 21.39 0.60 -0.80
N LYS A 19 20.91 -0.46 -1.45
CA LYS A 19 21.05 -0.63 -2.91
C LYS A 19 19.97 0.13 -3.67
N ASP A 20 20.32 0.62 -4.85
CA ASP A 20 19.35 1.22 -5.77
C ASP A 20 18.49 0.13 -6.41
N LEU A 21 17.17 0.22 -6.22
CA LEU A 21 16.22 -0.72 -6.82
C LEU A 21 16.17 -0.61 -8.34
N ALA A 22 16.54 0.55 -8.90
CA ALA A 22 16.52 0.77 -10.35
C ALA A 22 17.52 -0.12 -11.08
N GLU A 23 18.67 -0.42 -10.46
CA GLU A 23 19.70 -1.32 -11.01
C GLU A 23 19.20 -2.76 -11.16
N LEU A 24 18.15 -3.12 -10.42
CA LEU A 24 17.56 -4.46 -10.41
C LEU A 24 16.39 -4.62 -11.39
N THR A 25 15.91 -3.53 -11.98
CA THR A 25 14.74 -3.59 -12.87
C THR A 25 14.99 -4.43 -14.13
N PRO A 26 16.19 -4.41 -14.76
CA PRO A 26 16.47 -5.27 -15.93
C PRO A 26 16.41 -6.77 -15.59
N GLN A 27 16.85 -7.16 -14.38
CA GLN A 27 16.82 -8.55 -13.93
C GLN A 27 15.40 -9.13 -13.88
N PHE A 28 14.39 -8.28 -13.70
CA PHE A 28 13.00 -8.68 -13.51
C PHE A 28 12.08 -8.25 -14.64
N GLU A 29 12.63 -7.74 -15.74
CA GLU A 29 11.87 -7.21 -16.88
C GLU A 29 10.85 -6.12 -16.46
N ILE A 30 11.18 -5.35 -15.42
CA ILE A 30 10.34 -4.27 -14.94
C ILE A 30 10.79 -2.99 -15.64
N ASN A 31 9.85 -2.27 -16.26
CA ASN A 31 10.13 -0.95 -16.82
C ASN A 31 9.67 0.16 -15.85
N PRO A 32 10.59 1.00 -15.33
CA PRO A 32 10.24 2.16 -14.51
C PRO A 32 9.50 3.26 -15.27
N TYR A 33 9.49 3.23 -16.60
CA TYR A 33 8.83 4.21 -17.45
C TYR A 33 8.01 3.54 -18.55
N LEU A 34 6.75 3.94 -18.71
CA LEU A 34 5.89 3.48 -19.80
C LEU A 34 5.35 4.70 -20.55
N ASN A 35 5.59 4.77 -21.86
CA ASN A 35 5.12 5.84 -22.74
C ASN A 35 5.46 7.25 -22.21
N GLY A 36 6.70 7.45 -21.76
CA GLY A 36 7.19 8.73 -21.21
C GLY A 36 6.65 9.08 -19.82
N LYS A 37 5.86 8.22 -19.18
CA LYS A 37 5.35 8.40 -17.81
C LYS A 37 5.99 7.40 -16.86
N GLN A 38 6.34 7.85 -15.66
CA GLN A 38 6.87 6.95 -14.63
C GLN A 38 5.81 5.91 -14.22
N ASN A 39 6.20 4.64 -14.25
CA ASN A 39 5.42 3.54 -13.70
C ASN A 39 5.45 3.62 -12.17
N LYS A 40 4.43 4.24 -11.56
CA LYS A 40 4.39 4.47 -10.11
C LYS A 40 4.55 3.20 -9.25
N GLY A 41 4.26 2.02 -9.79
CA GLY A 41 4.35 0.74 -9.09
C GLY A 41 5.70 0.01 -9.19
N TRP A 42 6.67 0.52 -9.98
CA TRP A 42 7.89 -0.24 -10.31
C TRP A 42 8.69 -0.66 -9.08
N LYS A 43 8.80 0.20 -8.06
CA LYS A 43 9.53 -0.09 -6.81
C LYS A 43 8.92 -1.28 -6.06
N GLY A 44 7.59 -1.29 -5.95
CA GLY A 44 6.85 -2.38 -5.31
C GLY A 44 7.04 -3.70 -6.05
N LEU A 45 6.97 -3.67 -7.39
CA LEU A 45 7.18 -4.86 -8.22
C LEU A 45 8.60 -5.44 -8.05
N VAL A 46 9.64 -4.60 -8.00
CA VAL A 46 11.02 -5.07 -7.75
C VAL A 46 11.09 -5.73 -6.37
N LEU A 47 10.52 -5.11 -5.34
CA LEU A 47 10.53 -5.65 -3.98
C LEU A 47 9.76 -6.98 -3.87
N GLU A 48 8.64 -7.14 -4.58
CA GLU A 48 7.94 -8.42 -4.67
C GLU A 48 8.85 -9.51 -5.25
N ARG A 49 9.56 -9.22 -6.36
CA ARG A 49 10.50 -10.16 -6.97
C ARG A 49 11.66 -10.51 -6.04
N LEU A 50 12.24 -9.52 -5.37
CA LEU A 50 13.30 -9.71 -4.38
C LEU A 50 12.84 -10.57 -3.19
N ALA A 51 11.60 -10.38 -2.73
CA ALA A 51 11.01 -11.22 -1.68
C ALA A 51 10.82 -12.67 -2.13
N GLY A 52 10.82 -12.93 -3.44
CA GLY A 52 10.56 -14.23 -4.06
C GLY A 52 9.09 -14.42 -4.48
N LEU A 53 8.31 -13.34 -4.45
CA LEU A 53 6.90 -13.33 -4.81
C LEU A 53 6.71 -13.28 -6.34
N GLN A 54 5.58 -13.82 -6.78
CA GLN A 54 5.10 -13.65 -8.13
C GLN A 54 3.96 -12.64 -8.15
N THR A 55 3.97 -11.74 -9.15
CA THR A 55 2.85 -10.83 -9.38
C THR A 55 1.57 -11.63 -9.52
N ASN A 56 0.57 -11.27 -8.73
CA ASN A 56 -0.77 -11.82 -8.82
C ASN A 56 -1.80 -10.71 -8.57
N VAL A 57 -3.04 -10.93 -9.01
CA VAL A 57 -4.15 -9.98 -8.88
C VAL A 57 -5.07 -10.32 -7.69
N SER A 58 -4.59 -11.15 -6.76
CA SER A 58 -5.39 -11.61 -5.63
C SER A 58 -5.67 -10.47 -4.63
N LYS A 59 -6.86 -10.51 -4.02
CA LYS A 59 -7.20 -9.65 -2.87
C LYS A 59 -6.52 -10.12 -1.58
N ALA A 60 -6.14 -11.40 -1.51
CA ALA A 60 -5.45 -11.97 -0.36
C ALA A 60 -4.09 -11.31 -0.12
N PRO A 61 -3.51 -11.47 1.08
CA PRO A 61 -2.14 -11.04 1.33
C PRO A 61 -1.15 -11.62 0.30
N ASN A 62 -0.18 -10.80 -0.14
CA ASN A 62 0.71 -11.19 -1.22
C ASN A 62 1.69 -12.32 -0.84
N GLY A 63 1.93 -12.57 0.45
CA GLY A 63 2.72 -13.68 0.97
C GLY A 63 1.92 -14.63 1.87
N LEU A 64 2.56 -15.72 2.33
CA LEU A 64 1.92 -16.63 3.28
C LEU A 64 1.76 -15.91 4.62
N THR A 65 0.53 -15.51 4.93
CA THR A 65 0.13 -14.78 6.15
C THR A 65 0.75 -13.39 6.33
N TYR A 66 1.23 -12.74 5.26
CA TYR A 66 1.69 -11.35 5.34
C TYR A 66 1.43 -10.55 4.07
N GLU A 67 1.32 -9.23 4.22
CA GLU A 67 1.26 -8.27 3.12
C GLU A 67 2.61 -7.57 2.96
N LEU A 68 3.15 -7.52 1.74
CA LEU A 68 4.31 -6.69 1.43
C LEU A 68 3.82 -5.29 1.04
N LYS A 69 4.28 -4.26 1.75
CA LYS A 69 4.02 -2.86 1.39
C LYS A 69 5.33 -2.09 1.22
N SER A 70 5.33 -1.16 0.27
CA SER A 70 6.40 -0.18 0.13
C SER A 70 5.85 1.24 0.07
N VAL A 71 6.59 2.18 0.66
CA VAL A 71 6.22 3.61 0.66
C VAL A 71 7.48 4.44 0.47
N ALA A 72 7.37 5.51 -0.31
CA ALA A 72 8.46 6.44 -0.50
C ALA A 72 8.66 7.35 0.74
N PHE A 73 9.92 7.51 1.18
CA PHE A 73 10.34 8.38 2.29
C PHE A 73 11.32 9.43 1.79
N HIS A 74 11.27 10.60 2.43
CA HIS A 74 12.25 11.66 2.26
C HIS A 74 12.74 12.12 3.62
N GLU A 75 13.85 12.83 3.65
CA GLU A 75 14.44 13.33 4.88
C GLU A 75 13.98 14.77 5.14
N VAL A 76 13.56 15.05 6.37
CA VAL A 76 13.24 16.40 6.86
C VAL A 76 13.99 16.59 8.15
N LYS A 77 14.97 17.51 8.15
CA LYS A 77 15.81 17.83 9.33
C LYS A 77 16.43 16.59 9.98
N GLY A 78 17.01 15.67 9.20
CA GLY A 78 17.62 14.45 9.73
C GLY A 78 16.65 13.28 9.92
N ILE A 79 15.34 13.47 9.74
CA ILE A 79 14.31 12.47 10.06
C ILE A 79 13.65 11.95 8.80
N LEU A 80 13.63 10.64 8.62
CA LEU A 80 12.86 9.99 7.55
C LEU A 80 11.37 10.14 7.81
N VAL A 81 10.67 10.74 6.85
CA VAL A 81 9.22 10.96 6.87
C VAL A 81 8.56 10.41 5.61
N PRO A 82 7.37 9.79 5.71
CA PRO A 82 6.68 9.26 4.55
C PRO A 82 6.25 10.40 3.63
N LYS A 83 6.59 10.28 2.35
CA LYS A 83 6.22 11.26 1.32
C LYS A 83 4.76 11.13 0.88
N GLU A 84 4.21 9.92 0.95
CA GLU A 84 2.91 9.58 0.38
C GLU A 84 2.08 8.68 1.29
N THR A 85 0.78 8.66 1.01
CA THR A 85 -0.16 7.71 1.60
C THR A 85 0.04 6.30 1.04
N MET A 86 -0.17 5.27 1.84
CA MET A 86 -0.02 3.87 1.42
C MET A 86 -1.37 3.26 1.05
N ALA A 87 -1.51 2.70 -0.16
CA ALA A 87 -2.72 1.98 -0.52
C ALA A 87 -2.83 0.65 0.26
N ILE A 88 -3.98 0.41 0.88
CA ILE A 88 -4.26 -0.83 1.61
C ILE A 88 -4.96 -1.81 0.66
N THR A 89 -6.22 -1.54 0.29
CA THR A 89 -7.05 -2.36 -0.60
C THR A 89 -8.12 -1.51 -1.31
N MET A 90 -8.68 -2.02 -2.41
CA MET A 90 -9.83 -1.40 -3.08
C MET A 90 -11.07 -1.46 -2.18
N ILE A 91 -11.95 -0.46 -2.29
CA ILE A 91 -13.26 -0.49 -1.64
C ILE A 91 -14.23 -1.17 -2.61
N ASN A 92 -14.77 -2.32 -2.18
CA ASN A 92 -15.97 -2.90 -2.76
C ASN A 92 -17.16 -2.48 -1.88
N PRO A 93 -18.16 -1.74 -2.40
CA PRO A 93 -19.34 -1.31 -1.63
C PRO A 93 -20.05 -2.47 -0.95
N GLU A 94 -20.30 -3.57 -1.67
CA GLU A 94 -21.05 -4.72 -1.17
C GLU A 94 -20.32 -5.38 0.00
N GLU A 95 -19.00 -5.59 -0.12
CA GLU A 95 -18.17 -6.15 0.95
C GLU A 95 -18.08 -5.19 2.16
N LEU A 96 -17.98 -3.89 1.91
CA LEU A 96 -17.90 -2.89 2.98
C LEU A 96 -19.22 -2.80 3.76
N GLU A 97 -20.37 -3.00 3.10
CA GLU A 97 -21.67 -3.01 3.77
C GLU A 97 -21.82 -4.19 4.72
N VAL A 98 -21.29 -5.36 4.38
CA VAL A 98 -21.56 -6.59 5.16
C VAL A 98 -20.49 -6.94 6.18
N HIS A 99 -19.22 -6.63 5.92
CA HIS A 99 -18.13 -7.08 6.79
C HIS A 99 -17.79 -6.08 7.90
N SER A 100 -17.57 -6.60 9.11
CA SER A 100 -16.95 -5.83 10.18
C SER A 100 -15.45 -5.62 9.90
N PHE A 101 -14.80 -4.71 10.63
CA PHE A 101 -13.38 -4.42 10.43
C PHE A 101 -12.50 -5.67 10.49
N PHE A 102 -12.66 -6.54 11.49
CA PHE A 102 -11.82 -7.73 11.67
C PHE A 102 -12.14 -8.88 10.69
N GLU A 103 -13.23 -8.78 9.94
CA GLU A 103 -13.55 -9.70 8.84
C GLU A 103 -13.13 -9.13 7.48
N SER A 104 -12.70 -7.86 7.45
CA SER A 104 -12.46 -7.12 6.23
C SER A 104 -11.09 -7.41 5.60
N HIS A 105 -10.99 -7.13 4.30
CA HIS A 105 -9.71 -7.09 3.60
C HIS A 105 -8.77 -5.99 4.09
N VAL A 106 -9.28 -4.96 4.78
CA VAL A 106 -8.43 -3.92 5.40
C VAL A 106 -7.64 -4.56 6.54
N TRP A 107 -8.31 -5.27 7.45
CA TRP A 107 -7.66 -5.99 8.54
C TRP A 107 -6.72 -7.07 8.02
N ALA A 108 -7.17 -7.91 7.08
CA ALA A 108 -6.34 -8.98 6.52
C ALA A 108 -5.00 -8.47 5.94
N LYS A 109 -4.97 -7.24 5.40
CA LYS A 109 -3.75 -6.62 4.86
C LYS A 109 -2.94 -5.81 5.87
N LEU A 110 -3.53 -5.45 7.01
CA LEU A 110 -2.83 -4.71 8.07
C LEU A 110 -2.28 -5.62 9.17
N LYS A 111 -2.96 -6.73 9.48
CA LYS A 111 -2.64 -7.62 10.61
C LYS A 111 -1.17 -8.04 10.65
N THR A 112 -0.59 -8.36 9.49
CA THR A 112 0.82 -8.72 9.37
C THR A 112 1.43 -8.09 8.12
N ILE A 113 2.42 -7.22 8.31
CA ILE A 113 3.04 -6.44 7.22
C ILE A 113 4.55 -6.69 7.19
N VAL A 114 5.09 -6.88 5.99
CA VAL A 114 6.51 -6.62 5.70
C VAL A 114 6.60 -5.26 5.01
N PHE A 115 7.20 -4.29 5.70
CA PHE A 115 7.21 -2.89 5.30
C PHE A 115 8.58 -2.50 4.76
N CYS A 116 8.60 -1.95 3.54
CA CYS A 116 9.80 -1.47 2.87
C CYS A 116 9.75 0.06 2.69
N ALA A 117 10.66 0.78 3.34
CA ALA A 117 10.86 2.20 3.07
C ALA A 117 11.82 2.36 1.90
N VAL A 118 11.39 3.11 0.88
CA VAL A 118 12.21 3.39 -0.30
C VAL A 118 12.46 4.88 -0.44
N GLN A 119 13.61 5.26 -0.97
CA GLN A 119 13.99 6.66 -1.13
C GLN A 119 13.09 7.40 -2.13
N TRP A 120 12.74 8.64 -1.79
CA TRP A 120 12.09 9.58 -2.68
C TRP A 120 13.11 10.63 -3.14
N ASP A 121 13.48 10.58 -4.42
CA ASP A 121 14.45 11.50 -5.05
C ASP A 121 13.78 12.50 -6.01
N GLY A 122 12.50 12.80 -5.79
CA GLY A 122 11.74 13.69 -6.66
C GLY A 122 10.85 12.98 -7.69
N LEU A 123 10.15 13.79 -8.49
CA LEU A 123 9.28 13.32 -9.56
C LEU A 123 10.13 12.79 -10.72
N ASN A 124 9.77 11.63 -11.29
CA ASN A 124 10.53 10.99 -12.36
C ASN A 124 11.99 10.70 -11.99
N ALA A 125 12.24 10.44 -10.70
CA ALA A 125 13.53 9.91 -10.27
C ALA A 125 13.82 8.58 -10.96
N LYS A 126 15.03 8.45 -11.49
CA LYS A 126 15.52 7.21 -12.11
C LYS A 126 16.08 6.23 -11.08
N SER A 127 16.45 6.72 -9.90
CA SER A 127 16.96 5.96 -8.76
C SER A 127 15.90 5.82 -7.66
N SER A 128 16.06 4.81 -6.82
CA SER A 128 15.37 4.69 -5.54
C SER A 128 16.04 3.64 -4.67
N LYS A 129 16.74 4.06 -3.62
CA LYS A 129 17.35 3.11 -2.67
C LYS A 129 16.32 2.45 -1.78
N LEU A 130 16.54 1.17 -1.44
CA LEU A 130 15.83 0.52 -0.33
C LEU A 130 16.45 1.00 0.99
N LEU A 131 15.73 1.82 1.74
CA LEU A 131 16.23 2.42 2.97
C LEU A 131 16.10 1.47 4.16
N ARG A 132 14.97 0.75 4.23
CA ARG A 132 14.69 -0.15 5.35
C ARG A 132 13.72 -1.25 5.00
N VAL A 133 13.88 -2.38 5.68
CA VAL A 133 12.95 -3.52 5.68
C VAL A 133 12.59 -3.83 7.12
N ALA A 134 11.31 -3.78 7.43
CA ALA A 134 10.76 -4.02 8.74
C ALA A 134 9.59 -4.99 8.66
N SER A 135 9.19 -5.56 9.80
CA SER A 135 7.99 -6.39 9.89
C SER A 135 7.20 -6.04 11.13
N LEU A 136 5.89 -6.06 11.01
CA LEU A 136 4.97 -5.72 12.07
C LEU A 136 3.82 -6.72 12.11
N ASP A 137 3.45 -7.13 13.31
CA ASP A 137 2.24 -7.86 13.62
C ASP A 137 1.40 -6.99 14.53
N PHE A 138 0.14 -6.78 14.16
CA PHE A 138 -0.84 -6.10 14.99
C PHE A 138 -1.75 -7.13 15.68
N ALA A 139 -2.06 -6.87 16.94
CA ALA A 139 -3.10 -7.54 17.69
C ALA A 139 -4.43 -6.77 17.56
N GLU A 140 -5.54 -7.46 17.82
CA GLU A 140 -6.87 -6.84 17.70
C GLU A 140 -7.09 -5.79 18.79
N ASP A 141 -6.49 -5.95 19.96
CA ASP A 141 -6.57 -5.07 21.12
C ASP A 141 -5.57 -3.90 21.11
N ASP A 142 -4.71 -3.80 20.08
CA ASP A 142 -3.82 -2.66 19.91
C ASP A 142 -4.61 -1.35 19.80
N GLU A 143 -4.26 -0.34 20.61
CA GLU A 143 -4.94 0.97 20.63
C GLU A 143 -5.03 1.60 19.23
N LEU A 144 -3.92 1.56 18.48
CA LEU A 144 -3.87 2.07 17.10
C LEU A 144 -4.82 1.32 16.18
N ILE A 145 -5.00 0.00 16.37
CA ILE A 145 -5.93 -0.81 15.58
C ILE A 145 -7.37 -0.46 15.91
N GLN A 146 -7.69 -0.23 17.18
CA GLN A 146 -9.03 0.22 17.58
C GLN A 146 -9.37 1.60 16.97
N GLU A 147 -8.39 2.51 16.87
CA GLU A 147 -8.59 3.78 16.17
C GLU A 147 -8.78 3.60 14.65
N ILE A 148 -8.06 2.67 14.01
CA ILE A 148 -8.23 2.35 12.59
C ILE A 148 -9.60 1.69 12.34
N LYS A 149 -10.06 0.83 13.27
CA LYS A 149 -11.39 0.24 13.25
C LYS A 149 -12.47 1.34 13.30
N ALA A 150 -12.31 2.34 14.16
CA ALA A 150 -13.25 3.46 14.24
C ALA A 150 -13.35 4.23 12.91
N ASP A 151 -12.22 4.45 12.22
CA ASP A 151 -12.23 5.04 10.87
C ASP A 151 -12.94 4.16 9.84
N TYR A 152 -12.71 2.84 9.88
CA TYR A 152 -13.37 1.88 9.00
C TYR A 152 -14.89 1.92 9.21
N ASP A 153 -15.33 1.84 10.46
CA ASP A 153 -16.74 1.87 10.84
C ASP A 153 -17.40 3.19 10.45
N PHE A 154 -16.69 4.32 10.60
CA PHE A 154 -17.15 5.62 10.11
C PHE A 154 -17.35 5.64 8.58
N ILE A 155 -16.35 5.16 7.82
CA ILE A 155 -16.42 5.10 6.36
C ILE A 155 -17.54 4.15 5.90
N ARG A 156 -17.68 3.00 6.57
CA ARG A 156 -18.75 2.03 6.33
C ARG A 156 -20.14 2.63 6.57
N ALA A 157 -20.35 3.26 7.73
CA ALA A 157 -21.62 3.91 8.06
C ALA A 157 -21.97 5.02 7.06
N LYS A 158 -20.98 5.80 6.63
CA LYS A 158 -21.16 6.83 5.61
C LYS A 158 -21.57 6.24 4.26
N LEU A 159 -20.96 5.13 3.84
CA LEU A 159 -21.34 4.40 2.63
C LEU A 159 -22.79 3.92 2.72
N ILE A 160 -23.18 3.25 3.80
CA ILE A 160 -24.54 2.73 3.99
C ILE A 160 -25.57 3.87 3.95
N LYS A 161 -25.27 5.00 4.60
CA LYS A 161 -26.22 6.11 4.74
C LYS A 161 -26.33 7.02 3.51
N HIS A 162 -25.21 7.23 2.81
CA HIS A 162 -25.10 8.28 1.79
C HIS A 162 -24.62 7.76 0.43
N GLY A 163 -24.35 6.45 0.31
CA GLY A 163 -23.87 5.82 -0.90
C GLY A 163 -22.37 6.01 -1.16
N PHE A 164 -21.84 5.19 -2.07
CA PHE A 164 -20.41 5.13 -2.42
C PHE A 164 -19.84 6.47 -2.94
N ALA A 165 -20.65 7.27 -3.62
CA ALA A 165 -20.24 8.56 -4.15
C ALA A 165 -19.88 9.57 -3.04
N ALA A 166 -20.49 9.44 -1.86
CA ALA A 166 -20.28 10.34 -0.73
C ALA A 166 -18.93 10.14 -0.01
N LEU A 167 -18.27 9.00 -0.23
CA LEU A 167 -16.95 8.74 0.35
C LEU A 167 -15.91 9.74 -0.17
N THR A 168 -14.97 10.17 0.67
CA THR A 168 -13.95 11.16 0.29
C THR A 168 -12.61 10.91 0.96
N GLY A 169 -11.55 11.52 0.41
CA GLY A 169 -10.24 11.54 1.05
C GLY A 169 -10.17 12.34 2.36
N LYS A 170 -11.26 13.02 2.76
CA LYS A 170 -11.34 13.68 4.07
C LYS A 170 -11.78 12.71 5.18
N ASP A 171 -12.30 11.54 4.82
CA ASP A 171 -12.82 10.57 5.78
C ASP A 171 -11.69 9.92 6.60
N GLY A 172 -11.95 9.67 7.89
CA GLY A 172 -11.06 9.00 8.83
C GLY A 172 -9.78 9.77 9.22
N LYS A 173 -9.22 9.43 10.39
CA LYS A 173 -8.01 10.00 10.99
C LYS A 173 -6.72 9.32 10.51
N TRP A 174 -6.72 8.00 10.41
CA TRP A 174 -5.61 7.12 10.04
C TRP A 174 -5.78 6.49 8.68
N ILE A 175 -6.99 6.01 8.35
CA ILE A 175 -7.31 5.51 7.02
C ILE A 175 -8.34 6.41 6.33
N GLN A 176 -8.35 6.40 5.00
CA GLN A 176 -9.21 7.27 4.18
C GLN A 176 -9.67 6.60 2.89
N ALA A 177 -10.82 7.02 2.37
CA ALA A 177 -11.38 6.54 1.09
C ALA A 177 -11.01 7.47 -0.08
N ARG A 178 -9.90 7.18 -0.77
CA ARG A 178 -9.49 7.98 -1.94
C ARG A 178 -9.83 7.33 -3.26
N THR A 179 -10.04 8.16 -4.28
CA THR A 179 -10.11 7.71 -5.67
C THR A 179 -8.83 6.99 -6.06
N LYS A 180 -8.97 5.84 -6.72
CA LYS A 180 -7.89 5.08 -7.33
C LYS A 180 -8.22 4.83 -8.81
N GLY A 181 -7.19 4.69 -9.65
CA GLY A 181 -7.36 4.54 -11.10
C GLY A 181 -7.34 5.86 -11.88
N ILE A 182 -7.50 5.74 -13.21
CA ILE A 182 -7.27 6.84 -14.16
C ILE A 182 -8.38 7.90 -14.13
N GLY A 183 -9.60 7.52 -13.72
CA GLY A 183 -10.78 8.40 -13.79
C GLY A 183 -11.03 8.93 -15.21
N GLY A 184 -11.90 9.93 -15.34
CA GLY A 184 -12.15 10.62 -16.61
C GLY A 184 -13.00 9.83 -17.60
N VAL A 185 -12.91 10.20 -18.89
CA VAL A 185 -13.67 9.58 -19.99
C VAL A 185 -12.79 8.54 -20.68
N ASN A 186 -13.38 7.41 -21.08
CA ASN A 186 -12.70 6.43 -21.91
C ASN A 186 -12.56 6.98 -23.33
N PRO A 187 -11.34 7.21 -23.85
CA PRO A 187 -11.16 7.81 -25.17
C PRO A 187 -11.63 6.90 -26.31
N ARG A 188 -11.85 5.60 -26.06
CA ARG A 188 -12.38 4.65 -27.06
C ARG A 188 -13.90 4.62 -27.12
N THR A 189 -14.58 4.81 -25.98
CA THR A 189 -16.04 4.67 -25.90
C THR A 189 -16.76 6.00 -25.70
N GLY A 190 -16.06 7.07 -25.32
CA GLY A 190 -16.66 8.36 -24.97
C GLY A 190 -17.37 8.37 -23.61
N GLU A 191 -17.40 7.24 -22.90
CA GLU A 191 -18.13 7.10 -21.64
C GLU A 191 -17.27 7.46 -20.42
N ARG A 192 -17.90 8.00 -19.39
CA ARG A 192 -17.24 8.27 -18.11
C ARG A 192 -16.82 6.96 -17.45
N ARG A 193 -15.54 6.81 -17.13
CA ARG A 193 -15.03 5.65 -16.41
C ARG A 193 -15.62 5.60 -15.00
N PRO A 194 -15.94 4.41 -14.47
CA PRO A 194 -16.42 4.26 -13.11
C PRO A 194 -15.45 4.88 -12.11
N ILE A 195 -15.99 5.61 -11.14
CA ILE A 195 -15.21 6.09 -10.01
C ILE A 195 -14.89 4.86 -9.16
N THR A 196 -13.61 4.57 -8.96
CA THR A 196 -13.19 3.52 -8.01
C THR A 196 -12.47 4.16 -6.84
N ARG A 197 -12.57 3.53 -5.66
CA ARG A 197 -11.93 4.00 -4.44
C ARG A 197 -11.12 2.89 -3.79
N ALA A 198 -10.15 3.27 -3.00
CA ALA A 198 -9.37 2.38 -2.15
C ALA A 198 -9.22 2.99 -0.76
N PHE A 199 -9.07 2.11 0.23
CA PHE A 199 -8.55 2.50 1.53
C PHE A 199 -7.07 2.83 1.41
N TYR A 200 -6.69 3.99 1.92
CA TYR A 200 -5.30 4.42 2.04
C TYR A 200 -4.99 4.70 3.51
N ALA A 201 -3.84 4.22 3.98
CA ALA A 201 -3.23 4.71 5.21
C ALA A 201 -2.67 6.13 4.95
N ARG A 202 -3.07 7.07 5.80
CA ARG A 202 -2.52 8.43 5.82
C ARG A 202 -1.05 8.40 6.21
N THR A 203 -0.31 9.45 5.85
CA THR A 203 1.12 9.58 6.18
C THR A 203 1.38 9.48 7.69
N GLY A 204 0.45 9.95 8.53
CA GLY A 204 0.52 9.76 9.98
C GLY A 204 0.52 8.27 10.39
N LEU A 205 -0.36 7.45 9.81
CA LEU A 205 -0.38 6.01 10.06
C LEU A 205 0.88 5.33 9.52
N VAL A 206 1.31 5.69 8.30
CA VAL A 206 2.55 5.15 7.73
C VAL A 206 3.75 5.46 8.61
N LYS A 207 3.83 6.69 9.14
CA LYS A 207 4.88 7.09 10.09
C LYS A 207 4.82 6.24 11.36
N LYS A 208 3.64 6.00 11.93
CA LYS A 208 3.47 5.14 13.11
C LYS A 208 3.88 3.69 12.85
N ILE A 209 3.44 3.10 11.74
CA ILE A 209 3.86 1.75 11.32
C ILE A 209 5.39 1.69 11.18
N PHE A 210 5.97 2.71 10.54
CA PHE A 210 7.42 2.80 10.38
C PHE A 210 8.11 2.89 11.74
N GLU A 211 7.66 3.74 12.67
CA GLU A 211 8.21 3.86 14.03
C GLU A 211 8.14 2.55 14.81
N ILE A 212 6.98 1.89 14.86
CA ILE A 212 6.77 0.65 15.62
C ILE A 212 7.61 -0.52 15.06
N ALA A 213 7.73 -0.59 13.73
CA ALA A 213 8.49 -1.66 13.08
C ALA A 213 10.02 -1.43 13.09
N SER A 214 10.49 -0.31 13.64
CA SER A 214 11.92 0.06 13.76
C SER A 214 12.57 -0.63 14.95
#